data_AF-A0A317IAP1-F1
#
_entry.id   AF-A0A317IAP1-F1
#
_cell.length_a   1.000
_cell.length_b   1.000
_cell.length_c   1.000
_cell.angle_alpha   90.00
_cell.angle_beta   90.00
_cell.angle_gamma   90.00
#
_symmetry.space_group_name_H-M   'P 1'
#
loop_
_entity.id
_entity.type
_entity.pdbx_description
1 polymer ?
#
loop_
_entity_poly.entity_id
_entity_poly.type
_entity_poly.pdbx_seq_one_letter_code
_entity_poly.pdbx_strand_id
1 'polypeptide(L)'
;MESIVDVVNRFLGQEVISLLEKATKATDVLKADHRKVEALFEQFTKASGADKQVLLESILKELRVHTTVEEELVYPILAQQDADLAAEAKEEHHIVKLLMEELASLSANSPLEEPKVKVLSEIVKAHVKEEEHTIFPALRKTGVDLDDLGMRIKDRRGELMMRSKATTIRQAKSANNSVKSKKMKGNGAVPKRARTNKEPGGAKRRAVRQDTRSKKRAQKRS
;
A
#
# COMPACT_ATOMS: atom_id res chain seq x y z
N MET A 1 23.53 -31.85 -29.11
CA MET A 1 22.48 -30.80 -29.06
C MET A 1 23.14 -29.58 -28.49
N GLU A 2 23.13 -28.44 -29.20
CA GLU A 2 23.61 -27.18 -28.63
C GLU A 2 22.69 -26.74 -27.48
N SER A 3 23.26 -26.21 -26.40
CA SER A 3 22.49 -25.68 -25.29
C SER A 3 21.72 -24.44 -25.73
N ILE A 4 20.53 -24.22 -25.20
CA ILE A 4 19.80 -22.95 -25.36
C ILE A 4 20.70 -21.77 -24.94
N VAL A 5 21.56 -21.97 -23.94
CA VAL A 5 22.54 -20.97 -23.48
C VAL A 5 23.56 -20.64 -24.59
N ASP A 6 24.03 -21.65 -25.33
CA ASP A 6 25.00 -21.46 -26.43
C ASP A 6 24.36 -20.74 -27.63
N VAL A 7 23.09 -21.04 -27.91
CA VAL A 7 22.31 -20.40 -28.99
C VAL A 7 22.02 -18.94 -28.68
N VAL A 8 21.64 -18.63 -27.43
CA VAL A 8 21.43 -17.26 -26.95
C VAL A 8 22.76 -16.49 -26.93
N ASN A 9 23.85 -17.12 -26.48
CA ASN A 9 25.16 -16.50 -26.41
C ASN A 9 25.72 -16.09 -27.79
N ARG A 10 25.42 -16.89 -28.82
CA ARG A 10 25.80 -16.61 -30.21
C ARG A 10 25.03 -15.42 -30.82
N PHE A 11 23.77 -15.24 -30.43
CA PHE A 11 22.89 -14.25 -31.04
C PHE A 11 22.94 -12.87 -30.39
N LEU A 12 23.23 -12.79 -29.09
CA LEU A 12 23.23 -11.51 -28.38
C LEU A 12 24.61 -10.87 -28.28
N GLY A 13 25.71 -11.62 -28.45
CA GLY A 13 27.06 -11.06 -28.38
C GLY A 13 27.47 -10.71 -26.95
N GLN A 14 28.75 -10.93 -26.62
CA GLN A 14 29.21 -10.87 -25.22
C GLN A 14 29.03 -9.50 -24.55
N GLU A 15 28.98 -8.40 -25.31
CA GLU A 15 28.69 -7.07 -24.75
C GLU A 15 27.21 -6.88 -24.37
N VAL A 16 26.26 -7.38 -25.17
CA VAL A 16 24.82 -7.29 -24.85
C VAL A 16 24.47 -8.31 -23.78
N ILE A 17 25.09 -9.48 -23.80
CA ILE A 17 25.00 -10.47 -22.73
C ILE A 17 25.59 -9.87 -21.46
N SER A 18 26.77 -9.25 -21.48
CA SER A 18 27.31 -8.50 -20.34
C SER A 18 26.46 -7.30 -19.92
N LEU A 19 25.70 -6.67 -20.82
CA LEU A 19 24.73 -5.61 -20.49
C LEU A 19 23.43 -6.16 -19.86
N LEU A 20 22.99 -7.35 -20.30
CA LEU A 20 21.82 -8.08 -19.78
C LEU A 20 22.16 -8.85 -18.49
N GLU A 21 23.40 -9.29 -18.35
CA GLU A 21 24.03 -10.00 -17.22
C GLU A 21 24.74 -9.06 -16.26
N LYS A 22 24.91 -7.78 -16.59
CA LYS A 22 25.14 -6.74 -15.59
C LYS A 22 23.88 -6.71 -14.74
N ALA A 23 23.89 -7.59 -13.73
CA ALA A 23 22.99 -7.59 -12.62
C ALA A 23 22.90 -6.13 -12.20
N THR A 24 21.72 -5.56 -12.41
CA THR A 24 21.48 -4.19 -12.01
C THR A 24 21.68 -4.20 -10.50
N LYS A 25 22.71 -3.47 -10.03
CA LYS A 25 23.10 -3.45 -8.62
C LYS A 25 21.88 -3.14 -7.77
N ALA A 26 21.83 -3.65 -6.55
CA ALA A 26 20.77 -3.37 -5.59
C ALA A 26 20.37 -1.88 -5.59
N THR A 27 21.35 -0.98 -5.53
CA THR A 27 21.11 0.47 -5.55
C THR A 27 20.48 0.96 -6.85
N ASP A 28 20.83 0.38 -8.00
CA ASP A 28 20.24 0.77 -9.28
C ASP A 28 18.80 0.26 -9.41
N VAL A 29 18.51 -0.93 -8.86
CA VAL A 29 17.15 -1.49 -8.81
C VAL A 29 16.23 -0.62 -7.94
N LEU A 30 16.70 -0.23 -6.75
CA LEU A 30 15.93 0.62 -5.83
C LEU A 30 15.74 2.03 -6.40
N LYS A 31 16.78 2.62 -7.01
CA LYS A 31 16.63 3.90 -7.75
C LYS A 31 15.59 3.82 -8.86
N ALA A 32 15.51 2.71 -9.57
CA ALA A 32 14.47 2.54 -10.59
C ALA A 32 13.06 2.52 -9.96
N ASP A 33 12.91 1.92 -8.77
CA ASP A 33 11.66 1.97 -8.00
C ASP A 33 11.35 3.42 -7.55
N HIS A 34 12.35 4.18 -7.07
CA HIS A 34 12.19 5.60 -6.71
C HIS A 34 11.64 6.42 -7.88
N ARG A 35 12.28 6.33 -9.05
CA ARG A 35 11.87 7.08 -10.24
C ARG A 35 10.46 6.70 -10.71
N LYS A 36 10.09 5.43 -10.55
CA LYS A 36 8.74 4.96 -10.86
C LYS A 36 7.71 5.57 -9.91
N VAL A 37 7.97 5.56 -8.60
CA VAL A 37 7.07 6.15 -7.59
C VAL A 37 6.95 7.67 -7.77
N GLU A 38 8.05 8.38 -8.01
CA GLU A 38 8.05 9.82 -8.32
C GLU A 38 7.18 10.13 -9.55
N ALA A 39 7.32 9.35 -10.63
CA ALA A 39 6.51 9.51 -11.83
C ALA A 39 5.02 9.24 -11.59
N LEU A 40 4.68 8.31 -10.69
CA LEU A 40 3.30 8.04 -10.29
C LEU A 40 2.70 9.20 -9.49
N PHE A 41 3.46 9.79 -8.55
CA PHE A 41 3.02 11.00 -7.85
C PHE A 41 2.80 12.16 -8.82
N GLU A 42 3.72 12.38 -9.76
CA GLU A 42 3.56 13.42 -10.77
C GLU A 42 2.30 13.21 -11.62
N GLN A 43 2.05 11.97 -12.07
CA GLN A 43 0.83 11.63 -12.80
C GLN A 43 -0.42 11.85 -11.94
N PHE A 44 -0.40 11.47 -10.67
CA PHE A 44 -1.53 11.66 -9.74
C PHE A 44 -1.91 13.14 -9.61
N THR A 45 -0.92 14.04 -9.53
CA THR A 45 -1.18 15.50 -9.43
C THR A 45 -1.84 16.09 -10.67
N LYS A 46 -1.60 15.49 -11.85
CA LYS A 46 -2.15 15.92 -13.14
C LYS A 46 -3.48 15.23 -13.48
N ALA A 47 -3.80 14.13 -12.82
CA ALA A 47 -4.98 13.32 -13.09
C ALA A 47 -6.25 13.88 -12.44
N SER A 48 -7.40 13.44 -12.95
CA SER A 48 -8.72 13.76 -12.42
C SER A 48 -9.67 12.56 -12.55
N GLY A 49 -10.75 12.55 -11.76
CA GLY A 49 -11.76 11.51 -11.83
C GLY A 49 -11.22 10.11 -11.51
N ALA A 50 -11.66 9.11 -12.28
CA ALA A 50 -11.35 7.70 -12.02
C ALA A 50 -9.86 7.36 -12.12
N ASP A 51 -9.11 8.05 -12.98
CA ASP A 51 -7.67 7.82 -13.16
C ASP A 51 -6.87 8.11 -11.88
N LYS A 52 -7.35 9.05 -11.07
CA LYS A 52 -6.71 9.44 -9.81
C LYS A 52 -6.71 8.30 -8.79
N GLN A 53 -7.81 7.54 -8.72
CA GLN A 53 -7.92 6.38 -7.84
C GLN A 53 -7.01 5.24 -8.30
N VAL A 54 -6.94 4.98 -9.61
CA VAL A 54 -6.04 3.96 -10.17
C VAL A 54 -4.57 4.30 -9.88
N LEU A 55 -4.20 5.59 -9.99
CA LEU A 55 -2.86 6.06 -9.67
C LEU A 55 -2.57 5.96 -8.17
N LEU A 56 -3.51 6.31 -7.30
CA LEU A 56 -3.36 6.14 -5.85
C LEU A 56 -3.13 4.68 -5.48
N GLU A 57 -3.96 3.76 -5.98
CA GLU A 57 -3.77 2.32 -5.76
C GLU A 57 -2.40 1.84 -6.24
N SER A 58 -1.93 2.37 -7.37
CA SER A 58 -0.61 2.06 -7.90
C SER A 58 0.50 2.57 -6.99
N ILE A 59 0.42 3.83 -6.52
CA ILE A 59 1.37 4.42 -5.57
C ILE A 59 1.46 3.56 -4.30
N LEU A 60 0.32 3.27 -3.67
CA LEU A 60 0.27 2.50 -2.42
C LEU A 60 0.86 1.10 -2.61
N LYS A 61 0.60 0.47 -3.76
CA LYS A 61 1.14 -0.85 -4.08
C LYS A 61 2.66 -0.83 -4.27
N GLU A 62 3.18 0.11 -5.06
CA GLU A 62 4.62 0.21 -5.31
C GLU A 62 5.38 0.52 -4.02
N LEU A 63 4.90 1.50 -3.22
CA LEU A 63 5.48 1.83 -1.91
C LEU A 63 5.48 0.64 -0.96
N ARG A 64 4.39 -0.15 -0.91
CA ARG A 64 4.33 -1.33 -0.03
C ARG A 64 5.38 -2.36 -0.40
N VAL A 65 5.59 -2.61 -1.69
CA VAL A 65 6.58 -3.57 -2.15
C VAL A 65 8.00 -3.06 -1.91
N HIS A 66 8.26 -1.80 -2.27
CA HIS A 66 9.55 -1.16 -2.12
C HIS A 66 10.03 -1.15 -0.66
N THR A 67 9.22 -0.58 0.24
CA THR A 67 9.54 -0.52 1.68
C THR A 67 9.73 -1.90 2.32
N THR A 68 8.97 -2.92 1.87
CA THR A 68 9.13 -4.29 2.37
C THR A 68 10.48 -4.89 1.95
N VAL A 69 10.88 -4.68 0.70
CA VAL A 69 12.14 -5.19 0.17
C VAL A 69 13.34 -4.58 0.90
N GLU A 70 13.33 -3.27 1.15
CA GLU A 70 14.39 -2.59 1.90
C GLU A 70 14.50 -3.08 3.34
N GLU A 71 13.37 -3.19 4.03
CA GLU A 71 13.33 -3.66 5.40
C GLU A 71 13.79 -5.12 5.56
N GLU A 72 13.45 -5.98 4.60
CA GLU A 72 13.80 -7.41 4.63
C GLU A 72 15.25 -7.66 4.17
N LEU A 73 15.76 -6.90 3.20
CA LEU A 73 17.02 -7.23 2.51
C LEU A 73 18.13 -6.20 2.66
N VAL A 74 17.80 -4.92 2.80
CA VAL A 74 18.79 -3.82 2.78
C VAL A 74 19.15 -3.39 4.19
N TYR A 75 18.16 -3.00 5.00
CA TYR A 75 18.39 -2.46 6.33
C TYR A 75 19.05 -3.44 7.32
N PRO A 76 18.83 -4.77 7.26
CA PRO A 76 19.60 -5.70 8.10
C PRO A 76 21.10 -5.73 7.79
N ILE A 77 21.47 -5.42 6.54
CA ILE A 77 22.88 -5.32 6.12
C ILE A 77 23.44 -3.97 6.54
N LEU A 78 22.69 -2.89 6.30
CA LEU A 78 23.06 -1.55 6.74
C LEU A 78 23.28 -1.48 8.26
N ALA A 79 22.42 -2.12 9.05
CA ALA A 79 22.50 -2.09 10.52
C ALA A 79 23.79 -2.72 11.08
N GLN A 80 24.49 -3.54 10.31
CA GLN A 80 25.80 -4.07 10.71
C GLN A 80 26.91 -3.01 10.63
N GLN A 81 26.70 -1.97 9.83
CA GLN A 81 27.61 -0.86 9.63
C GLN A 81 27.18 0.40 10.39
N ASP A 82 25.87 0.68 10.39
CA ASP A 82 25.27 1.85 11.03
C ASP A 82 23.85 1.49 11.48
N ALA A 83 23.73 1.10 12.75
CA ALA A 83 22.47 0.64 13.33
C ALA A 83 21.47 1.79 13.52
N ASP A 84 21.95 2.99 13.84
CA ASP A 84 21.12 4.17 14.07
C ASP A 84 20.51 4.63 12.74
N LEU A 85 21.32 4.74 11.69
CA LEU A 85 20.84 5.10 10.34
C LEU A 85 19.80 4.09 9.82
N ALA A 86 20.00 2.78 10.07
CA ALA A 86 19.03 1.76 9.69
C ALA A 86 17.73 1.82 10.52
N ALA A 87 17.81 2.27 11.78
CA ALA A 87 16.63 2.45 12.63
C ALA A 87 15.83 3.70 12.24
N GLU A 88 16.52 4.81 11.94
CA GLU A 88 15.90 6.05 11.45
C GLU A 88 15.12 5.79 10.16
N ALA A 89 15.73 5.15 9.15
CA ALA A 89 15.07 4.80 7.90
C ALA A 89 13.81 3.92 8.10
N LYS A 90 13.86 2.97 9.04
CA LYS A 90 12.70 2.13 9.40
C LYS A 90 11.56 2.93 10.05
N GLU A 91 11.88 3.93 10.86
CA GLU A 91 10.86 4.77 11.48
C GLU A 91 10.20 5.68 10.43
N GLU A 92 10.98 6.22 9.47
CA GLU A 92 10.39 6.94 8.33
C GLU A 92 9.43 6.04 7.53
N HIS A 93 9.83 4.79 7.25
CA HIS A 93 8.93 3.80 6.65
C HIS A 93 7.67 3.55 7.46
N HIS A 94 7.77 3.53 8.80
CA HIS A 94 6.61 3.37 9.66
C HIS A 94 5.60 4.51 9.45
N ILE A 95 6.07 5.76 9.43
CA ILE A 95 5.23 6.93 9.17
C ILE A 95 4.59 6.88 7.77
N VAL A 96 5.37 6.53 6.74
CA VAL A 96 4.87 6.32 5.36
C VAL A 96 3.75 5.28 5.35
N LYS A 97 3.95 4.13 6.00
CA LYS A 97 2.97 3.04 6.06
C LYS A 97 1.70 3.43 6.82
N LEU A 98 1.80 4.18 7.92
CA LEU A 98 0.62 4.70 8.63
C LEU A 98 -0.24 5.56 7.70
N LEU A 99 0.40 6.49 6.97
CA LEU A 99 -0.32 7.37 6.04
C LEU A 99 -0.91 6.59 4.85
N MET A 100 -0.23 5.54 4.37
CA MET A 100 -0.74 4.63 3.35
C MET A 100 -2.00 3.89 3.81
N GLU A 101 -2.03 3.40 5.06
CA GLU A 101 -3.21 2.72 5.61
C GLU A 101 -4.38 3.70 5.81
N GLU A 102 -4.09 4.94 6.25
CA GLU A 102 -5.11 6.00 6.29
C GLU A 102 -5.69 6.27 4.90
N LEU A 103 -4.84 6.47 3.88
CA LEU A 103 -5.25 6.69 2.49
C LEU A 103 -6.07 5.53 1.94
N ALA A 104 -5.67 4.29 2.20
CA ALA A 104 -6.39 3.08 1.77
C ALA A 104 -7.78 2.96 2.41
N SER A 105 -7.99 3.59 3.56
CA SER A 105 -9.28 3.59 4.29
C SER A 105 -10.21 4.74 3.91
N LEU A 106 -9.74 5.74 3.13
CA LEU A 106 -10.56 6.86 2.70
C LEU A 106 -11.60 6.44 1.66
N SER A 107 -12.72 7.16 1.63
CA SER A 107 -13.64 7.10 0.50
C SER A 107 -13.04 7.81 -0.71
N ALA A 108 -13.32 7.31 -1.91
CA ALA A 108 -12.77 7.79 -3.19
C ALA A 108 -13.08 9.27 -3.56
N ASN A 109 -13.80 10.00 -2.71
CA ASN A 109 -14.12 11.42 -2.87
C ASN A 109 -13.86 12.22 -1.58
N SER A 110 -13.05 11.68 -0.67
CA SER A 110 -12.71 12.37 0.57
C SER A 110 -11.93 13.66 0.26
N PRO A 111 -12.32 14.82 0.82
CA PRO A 111 -11.55 16.06 0.67
C PRO A 111 -10.15 15.97 1.30
N LEU A 112 -9.88 14.93 2.09
CA LEU A 112 -8.58 14.67 2.72
C LEU A 112 -7.62 13.85 1.85
N GLU A 113 -8.09 13.26 0.75
CA GLU A 113 -7.26 12.39 -0.09
C GLU A 113 -6.08 13.14 -0.69
N GLU A 114 -6.32 14.19 -1.47
CA GLU A 114 -5.23 14.92 -2.14
C GLU A 114 -4.24 15.57 -1.16
N PRO A 115 -4.69 16.25 -0.08
CA PRO A 115 -3.77 16.76 0.92
C PRO A 115 -2.89 15.66 1.53
N LYS A 116 -3.43 14.47 1.82
CA LYS A 116 -2.66 13.35 2.37
C LYS A 116 -1.70 12.75 1.35
N VAL A 117 -2.09 12.61 0.08
CA VAL A 117 -1.18 12.16 -0.99
C VAL A 117 -0.03 13.14 -1.18
N LYS A 118 -0.30 14.45 -1.07
CA LYS A 118 0.76 15.48 -1.11
C LYS A 118 1.74 15.32 0.05
N VAL A 119 1.25 15.14 1.29
CA VAL A 119 2.12 14.91 2.46
C VAL A 119 2.93 13.63 2.27
N LEU A 120 2.31 12.54 1.82
CA LEU A 120 2.99 11.28 1.52
C LEU A 120 4.12 11.48 0.51
N SER A 121 3.86 12.22 -0.57
CA SER A 121 4.85 12.50 -1.61
C SER A 121 6.07 13.27 -1.07
N GLU A 122 5.88 14.24 -0.17
CA GLU A 122 7.00 15.00 0.40
C GLU A 122 7.85 14.15 1.35
N ILE A 123 7.22 13.31 2.17
CA ILE A 123 7.93 12.37 3.06
C ILE A 123 8.76 11.37 2.22
N VAL A 124 8.13 10.74 1.22
CA VAL A 124 8.82 9.78 0.33
C VAL A 124 9.98 10.46 -0.41
N LYS A 125 9.82 11.70 -0.87
CA LYS A 125 10.88 12.44 -1.56
C LYS A 125 12.06 12.74 -0.64
N ALA A 126 11.81 13.09 0.62
CA ALA A 126 12.86 13.29 1.61
C ALA A 126 13.61 11.97 1.86
N HIS A 127 12.87 10.89 2.08
CA HIS A 127 13.40 9.55 2.28
C HIS A 127 14.30 9.09 1.12
N VAL A 128 13.78 9.14 -0.11
CA VAL A 128 14.54 8.81 -1.35
C VAL A 128 15.85 9.58 -1.44
N LYS A 129 15.83 10.87 -1.09
CA LYS A 129 17.04 11.70 -1.12
C LYS A 129 18.06 11.22 -0.11
N GLU A 130 17.65 10.95 1.13
CA GLU A 130 18.53 10.39 2.15
C GLU A 130 19.08 9.03 1.75
N GLU A 131 18.23 8.16 1.20
CA GLU A 131 18.68 6.84 0.78
C GLU A 131 19.77 6.91 -0.29
N GLU A 132 19.55 7.72 -1.33
CA GLU A 132 20.50 7.81 -2.43
C GLU A 132 21.82 8.48 -2.05
N HIS A 133 21.79 9.44 -1.12
CA HIS A 133 22.95 10.26 -0.73
C HIS A 133 23.69 9.76 0.50
N THR A 134 23.03 9.01 1.39
CA THR A 134 23.57 8.58 2.68
C THR A 134 23.59 7.06 2.78
N ILE A 135 22.43 6.41 2.62
CA ILE A 135 22.30 4.96 2.86
C ILE A 135 22.97 4.14 1.77
N PHE A 136 22.80 4.45 0.49
CA PHE A 136 23.44 3.69 -0.59
C PHE A 136 24.97 3.79 -0.56
N PRO A 137 25.60 4.94 -0.28
CA PRO A 137 27.02 4.99 0.04
C PRO A 137 27.42 4.16 1.26
N ALA A 138 26.64 4.18 2.35
CA ALA A 138 26.91 3.37 3.54
C ALA A 138 26.80 1.86 3.23
N LEU A 139 25.77 1.45 2.50
CA LEU A 139 25.57 0.09 2.02
C LEU A 139 26.75 -0.38 1.18
N ARG A 140 27.27 0.46 0.27
CA ARG A 140 28.50 0.15 -0.50
C ARG A 140 29.72 -0.11 0.39
N LYS A 141 29.85 0.59 1.52
CA LYS A 141 30.97 0.42 2.45
C LYS A 141 30.91 -0.88 3.24
N THR A 142 29.76 -1.55 3.31
CA THR A 142 29.62 -2.86 3.97
C THR A 142 30.37 -3.98 3.24
N GLY A 143 30.73 -3.77 1.96
CA GLY A 143 31.34 -4.80 1.13
C GLY A 143 30.36 -5.87 0.64
N VAL A 144 29.04 -5.68 0.83
CA VAL A 144 28.01 -6.57 0.27
C VAL A 144 28.13 -6.69 -1.25
N ASP A 145 27.90 -7.89 -1.77
CA ASP A 145 27.73 -8.12 -3.19
C ASP A 145 26.41 -7.47 -3.65
N LEU A 146 26.53 -6.32 -4.31
CA LEU A 146 25.38 -5.54 -4.78
C LEU A 146 24.70 -6.18 -5.98
N ASP A 147 25.40 -7.02 -6.73
CA ASP A 147 24.85 -7.70 -7.89
C ASP A 147 23.97 -8.86 -7.40
N ASP A 148 24.45 -9.66 -6.45
CA ASP A 148 23.64 -10.68 -5.74
C ASP A 148 22.43 -10.07 -5.02
N LEU A 149 22.67 -9.02 -4.23
CA LEU A 149 21.59 -8.33 -3.53
C LEU A 149 20.54 -7.76 -4.51
N GLY A 150 20.98 -7.25 -5.67
CA GLY A 150 20.10 -6.78 -6.74
C GLY A 150 19.21 -7.88 -7.31
N MET A 151 19.73 -9.09 -7.50
CA MET A 151 18.92 -10.25 -7.92
C MET A 151 17.88 -10.63 -6.86
N ARG A 152 18.30 -10.74 -5.59
CA ARG A 152 17.40 -11.07 -4.47
C ARG A 152 16.27 -10.05 -4.31
N ILE A 153 16.58 -8.76 -4.47
CA ILE A 153 15.60 -7.68 -4.48
C ILE A 153 14.59 -7.87 -5.61
N LYS A 154 15.05 -8.14 -6.84
CA LYS A 154 14.16 -8.35 -7.99
C LYS A 154 13.22 -9.53 -7.80
N ASP A 155 13.75 -10.65 -7.32
CA ASP A 155 12.98 -11.87 -7.06
C ASP A 155 11.93 -11.62 -5.99
N ARG A 156 12.34 -11.03 -4.86
CA ARG A 156 11.43 -10.72 -3.75
C ARG A 156 10.33 -9.75 -4.15
N ARG A 157 10.69 -8.70 -4.91
CA ARG A 157 9.72 -7.77 -5.50
C ARG A 157 8.72 -8.51 -6.41
N GLY A 158 9.20 -9.44 -7.24
CA GLY A 158 8.36 -10.28 -8.09
C GLY A 158 7.34 -11.09 -7.29
N GLU A 159 7.77 -11.76 -6.22
CA GLU A 159 6.89 -12.51 -5.31
C GLU A 159 5.80 -11.64 -4.68
N LEU A 160 6.19 -10.49 -4.12
CA LEU A 160 5.28 -9.56 -3.46
C LEU A 160 4.25 -9.00 -4.44
N MET A 161 4.68 -8.65 -5.65
CA MET A 161 3.81 -8.17 -6.73
C MET A 161 2.80 -9.24 -7.17
N MET A 162 3.20 -10.51 -7.24
CA MET A 162 2.30 -11.62 -7.58
C MET A 162 1.31 -11.92 -6.46
N ARG A 163 1.75 -11.89 -5.19
CA ARG A 163 0.87 -12.08 -4.02
C ARG A 163 -0.21 -10.99 -3.93
N SER A 164 0.16 -9.75 -4.23
CA SER A 164 -0.78 -8.62 -4.32
C SER A 164 -1.85 -8.90 -5.40
N LYS A 165 -1.44 -9.27 -6.62
CA LYS A 165 -2.37 -9.63 -7.72
C LYS A 165 -3.32 -10.78 -7.36
N ALA A 166 -2.80 -11.86 -6.76
CA ALA A 166 -3.61 -13.00 -6.35
C ALA A 166 -4.67 -12.62 -5.29
N THR A 167 -4.32 -11.73 -4.37
CA THR A 167 -5.24 -11.22 -3.34
C THR A 167 -6.37 -10.40 -3.96
N THR A 168 -6.05 -9.49 -4.90
CA THR A 168 -7.05 -8.70 -5.64
C THR A 168 -8.01 -9.60 -6.42
N ILE A 169 -7.50 -10.62 -7.12
CA ILE A 169 -8.35 -11.57 -7.87
C ILE A 169 -9.30 -12.32 -6.94
N ARG A 170 -8.84 -12.75 -5.76
CA ARG A 170 -9.68 -13.47 -4.79
C ARG A 170 -10.77 -12.57 -4.21
N GLN A 171 -10.45 -11.32 -3.88
CA GLN A 171 -11.41 -10.34 -3.39
C GLN A 171 -12.48 -10.00 -4.44
N ALA A 172 -12.07 -9.77 -5.70
CA ALA A 172 -12.99 -9.51 -6.81
C ALA A 172 -13.95 -10.70 -7.06
N LYS A 173 -13.46 -11.94 -7.00
CA LYS A 173 -14.30 -13.15 -7.12
C LYS A 173 -15.30 -13.28 -5.96
N SER A 174 -14.88 -12.97 -4.73
CA SER A 174 -15.75 -13.03 -3.56
C SER A 174 -16.86 -11.96 -3.60
N ALA A 175 -16.53 -10.74 -4.02
CA ALA A 175 -17.50 -9.65 -4.22
C ALA A 175 -18.53 -9.96 -5.32
N ASN A 176 -18.11 -10.60 -6.42
CA ASN A 176 -19.06 -10.99 -7.47
C ASN A 176 -20.00 -12.13 -7.03
N ASN A 177 -19.53 -13.04 -6.18
CA ASN A 177 -20.36 -14.15 -5.66
C ASN A 177 -21.40 -13.67 -4.64
N SER A 178 -21.07 -12.66 -3.82
CA SER A 178 -22.00 -12.05 -2.87
C SER A 178 -23.09 -11.20 -3.55
N VAL A 179 -22.78 -10.55 -4.68
CA VAL A 179 -23.78 -9.84 -5.50
C VAL A 179 -24.72 -10.81 -6.23
N LYS A 180 -24.21 -11.92 -6.77
CA LYS A 180 -25.01 -12.95 -7.47
C LYS A 180 -25.98 -13.68 -6.53
N SER A 181 -25.54 -13.99 -5.31
CA SER A 181 -26.36 -14.64 -4.28
C SER A 181 -27.46 -13.72 -3.71
N LYS A 182 -27.25 -12.40 -3.70
CA LYS A 182 -28.28 -11.42 -3.32
C LYS A 182 -29.36 -11.24 -4.41
N LYS A 183 -29.00 -11.38 -5.68
CA LYS A 183 -29.94 -11.30 -6.83
C LYS A 183 -30.90 -12.49 -6.94
N MET A 184 -30.54 -13.68 -6.44
CA MET A 184 -31.42 -14.87 -6.45
C MET A 184 -32.47 -14.91 -5.32
N LYS A 185 -32.37 -14.08 -4.27
CA LYS A 185 -33.36 -14.03 -3.18
C LYS A 185 -34.49 -13.00 -3.37
N GLY A 186 -34.58 -12.35 -4.54
CA GLY A 186 -35.54 -11.27 -4.82
C GLY A 186 -36.84 -11.65 -5.54
N ASN A 187 -36.99 -12.88 -6.05
CA ASN A 187 -38.21 -13.32 -6.73
C ASN A 187 -38.90 -14.45 -5.94
N GLY A 188 -39.58 -14.09 -4.86
CA GLY A 188 -40.44 -14.97 -4.06
C GLY A 188 -41.78 -14.30 -3.82
N ALA A 189 -42.84 -14.94 -4.30
CA ALA A 189 -44.19 -14.43 -4.45
C ALA A 189 -44.82 -13.78 -3.20
N VAL A 190 -45.66 -12.77 -3.46
CA VAL A 190 -46.64 -12.18 -2.54
C VAL A 190 -47.75 -13.20 -2.26
N PRO A 191 -48.09 -13.56 -1.00
CA PRO A 191 -49.37 -14.18 -0.72
C PRO A 191 -50.41 -13.11 -0.36
N LYS A 192 -51.56 -13.16 -1.06
CA LYS A 192 -52.79 -12.42 -0.75
C LYS A 192 -53.60 -13.14 0.34
N ARG A 193 -54.45 -12.34 1.04
CA ARG A 193 -55.63 -12.65 1.92
C ARG A 193 -55.32 -12.65 3.43
N ALA A 194 -56.19 -12.18 4.34
CA ALA A 194 -57.54 -11.59 4.26
C ALA A 194 -57.82 -10.73 5.53
N ARG A 195 -58.80 -9.83 5.41
CA ARG A 195 -59.42 -9.04 6.49
C ARG A 195 -60.11 -9.91 7.54
N THR A 196 -60.06 -9.52 8.82
CA THR A 196 -61.25 -9.36 9.71
C THR A 196 -60.91 -8.51 10.94
N ASN A 197 -61.83 -7.61 11.30
CA ASN A 197 -61.80 -6.65 12.42
C ASN A 197 -61.81 -7.29 13.82
N LYS A 198 -61.16 -6.62 14.80
CA LYS A 198 -61.74 -6.30 16.13
C LYS A 198 -60.81 -5.39 16.95
N GLU A 199 -61.26 -4.16 17.19
CA GLU A 199 -60.99 -3.36 18.39
C GLU A 199 -62.20 -3.50 19.36
N PRO A 200 -62.24 -2.97 20.61
CA PRO A 200 -61.34 -2.01 21.27
C PRO A 200 -61.00 -2.30 22.77
N GLY A 201 -60.14 -1.45 23.35
CA GLY A 201 -60.05 -1.18 24.80
C GLY A 201 -58.59 -1.25 25.29
N GLY A 202 -58.00 -0.29 26.00
CA GLY A 202 -58.44 0.96 26.63
C GLY A 202 -57.44 1.28 27.75
N ALA A 203 -57.17 2.58 27.99
CA ALA A 203 -56.42 3.13 29.15
C ALA A 203 -54.90 2.80 29.23
N LYS A 204 -53.98 3.63 29.73
CA LYS A 204 -54.02 4.94 30.42
C LYS A 204 -52.60 5.55 30.37
N ARG A 205 -52.59 6.88 30.34
CA ARG A 205 -51.50 7.85 30.62
C ARG A 205 -50.43 7.40 31.64
N ARG A 206 -49.17 7.82 31.44
CA ARG A 206 -48.50 8.85 32.28
C ARG A 206 -47.10 9.23 31.78
N ALA A 207 -46.86 10.54 31.78
CA ALA A 207 -45.57 11.19 31.57
C ALA A 207 -44.69 11.17 32.83
N VAL A 208 -43.37 11.12 32.65
CA VAL A 208 -42.33 11.52 33.62
C VAL A 208 -41.22 12.18 32.78
N ARG A 209 -41.25 13.50 32.60
CA ARG A 209 -40.58 14.55 33.39
C ARG A 209 -39.08 14.34 33.63
N GLN A 210 -38.33 15.27 33.04
CA GLN A 210 -36.94 15.65 33.30
C GLN A 210 -36.69 15.82 34.80
N ASP A 211 -35.50 15.43 35.25
CA ASP A 211 -34.91 15.97 36.47
C ASP A 211 -33.49 16.46 36.19
N THR A 212 -33.31 17.74 36.48
CA THR A 212 -32.09 18.52 36.50
C THR A 212 -31.38 18.31 37.83
N ARG A 213 -30.06 18.03 37.86
CA ARG A 213 -29.27 18.44 39.03
C ARG A 213 -27.77 18.58 38.79
N SER A 214 -27.34 19.82 38.87
CA SER A 214 -25.97 20.30 39.07
C SER A 214 -25.32 19.72 40.34
N LYS A 215 -24.00 19.43 40.27
CA LYS A 215 -23.00 19.53 41.35
C LYS A 215 -21.61 19.37 40.70
N LYS A 216 -20.86 20.45 40.45
CA LYS A 216 -19.92 21.14 41.37
C LYS A 216 -18.69 20.26 41.68
N ARG A 217 -17.50 20.67 41.22
CA ARG A 217 -16.33 21.10 42.04
C ARG A 217 -14.94 20.72 41.46
N ALA A 218 -14.07 21.74 41.45
CA ALA A 218 -12.60 21.77 41.59
C ALA A 218 -11.72 21.04 40.54
N GLN A 219 -10.82 21.69 39.80
CA GLN A 219 -9.64 22.48 40.20
C GLN A 219 -8.44 21.61 40.64
N LYS A 220 -7.50 21.41 39.71
CA LYS A 220 -6.04 21.20 39.90
C LYS A 220 -5.42 21.36 38.50
N ARG A 221 -4.64 22.41 38.19
CA ARG A 221 -3.18 22.56 38.46
C ARG A 221 -2.44 21.30 38.01
N SER A 222 -1.49 21.31 37.09
CA SER A 222 -0.45 22.30 36.74
C SER A 222 -0.08 22.17 35.27
#